data_AF-A0A6J4P5E5-F1
#
_entry.id   AF-A0A6J4P5E5-F1
#
_cell.length_a   1.000
_cell.length_b   1.000
_cell.length_c   1.000
_cell.angle_alpha   90.00
_cell.angle_beta   90.00
_cell.angle_gamma   90.00
#
_symmetry.space_group_name_H-M   'P 1'
#
loop_
_entity.id
_entity.type
_entity.pdbx_description
1 polymer ?
#
loop_
_entity_poly.entity_id
_entity_poly.type
_entity_poly.pdbx_seq_one_letter_code
_entity_poly.pdbx_strand_id
1 'polypeptide(L)'
;MGTALRSGRRLDRPEMPSGQIVLQPPPQLQENEGASGVLMNAIPMLGSLGSIVMVATLGGTGASRGRSLIAAGMFLFATLGFIVVQIDRQRKQRAQQVTGSRTEYLRYLTNIRRIARDAATQQRRALTWHHPDPSALPALAEDRRRLWEHGPSDPDFLHVRYGLCAQPLSLELVPPESAPIDQVDPAAASALHRLLVVHRLQPDLPASIDLRAFDRVEVCGDEDEARSLARAMICSATAFHNPEQLIVAVLTSRANLTHWDWVKWLPHAQSARKSDAVGPMRMVTTSLDDLGALLPPDLSERPRFGADERPALPHILLVIDGGHLPPGNHVVPPDGLHGVTLLDLPVRWDELEDPSRLRLELTGAPAQDGKLPVRAIRLRAEPVKAVVDQCDLATAEAFARRLSPLHVVTSGSDDAGGGEITGPSDLMD
;
A
#
# COMPACT_ATOMS: atom_id res chain seq x y z
N MET A 1 39.96 -14.98 -20.61
CA MET A 1 39.44 -14.64 -19.26
C MET A 1 37.99 -14.21 -19.43
N GLY A 2 37.04 -15.07 -19.03
CA GLY A 2 35.62 -14.85 -19.31
C GLY A 2 35.01 -13.83 -18.36
N THR A 3 34.48 -12.74 -18.92
CA THR A 3 33.72 -11.69 -18.23
C THR A 3 32.27 -12.15 -18.02
N ALA A 4 32.08 -13.27 -17.31
CA ALA A 4 30.75 -13.68 -16.89
C ALA A 4 30.35 -12.84 -15.67
N LEU A 5 29.52 -11.80 -15.88
CA LEU A 5 28.87 -11.05 -14.82
C LEU A 5 27.89 -11.99 -14.11
N ARG A 6 28.31 -12.57 -12.98
CA ARG A 6 27.40 -13.31 -12.09
C ARG A 6 26.46 -12.31 -11.42
N SER A 7 25.17 -12.65 -11.34
CA SER A 7 24.17 -11.91 -10.55
C SER A 7 24.76 -11.57 -9.18
N GLY A 8 24.94 -10.28 -8.91
CA GLY A 8 25.35 -9.81 -7.60
C GLY A 8 24.41 -10.36 -6.53
N ARG A 9 24.95 -10.59 -5.32
CA ARG A 9 24.15 -10.99 -4.16
C ARG A 9 23.01 -9.98 -3.99
N ARG A 10 21.75 -10.45 -4.09
CA ARG A 10 20.56 -9.62 -3.88
C ARG A 10 20.73 -8.89 -2.54
N LEU A 11 20.45 -7.59 -2.54
CA LEU A 11 20.43 -6.80 -1.30
C LEU A 11 19.30 -7.33 -0.41
N ASP A 12 19.53 -7.30 0.90
CA ASP A 12 18.53 -7.74 1.86
C ASP A 12 17.29 -6.82 1.76
N ARG A 13 16.14 -7.43 1.49
CA ARG A 13 14.86 -6.74 1.33
C ARG A 13 14.36 -6.30 2.72
N PRO A 14 13.83 -5.08 2.88
CA PRO A 14 13.17 -4.70 4.13
C PRO A 14 11.99 -5.65 4.41
N GLU A 15 11.91 -6.15 5.63
CA GLU A 15 10.82 -7.04 6.04
C GLU A 15 9.49 -6.28 6.15
N MET A 16 8.42 -6.90 5.67
CA MET A 16 7.06 -6.41 5.87
C MET A 16 6.56 -6.86 7.25
N PRO A 17 6.14 -5.94 8.14
CA PRO A 17 5.56 -6.34 9.42
C PRO A 17 4.24 -7.06 9.16
N SER A 18 4.01 -8.15 9.87
CA SER A 18 2.80 -8.97 9.74
C SER A 18 2.31 -9.41 11.12
N GLY A 19 1.09 -9.92 11.17
CA GLY A 19 0.44 -10.42 12.38
C GLY A 19 -0.73 -9.55 12.83
N GLN A 20 -1.25 -9.86 14.01
CA GLN A 20 -2.44 -9.23 14.56
C GLN A 20 -2.21 -8.82 16.01
N ILE A 21 -2.74 -7.66 16.39
CA ILE A 21 -2.80 -7.20 17.78
C ILE A 21 -4.27 -7.11 18.17
N VAL A 22 -4.68 -8.03 19.05
CA VAL A 22 -6.00 -7.97 19.70
C VAL A 22 -5.96 -6.91 20.79
N LEU A 23 -6.77 -5.87 20.62
CA LEU A 23 -6.81 -4.75 21.55
C LEU A 23 -7.62 -5.10 22.80
N GLN A 24 -7.21 -4.56 23.95
CA GLN A 24 -7.95 -4.74 25.20
C GLN A 24 -9.20 -3.84 25.24
N PRO A 25 -10.32 -4.32 25.82
CA PRO A 25 -11.51 -3.51 25.98
C PRO A 25 -11.23 -2.32 26.93
N PRO A 26 -11.92 -1.18 26.74
CA PRO A 26 -11.83 -0.06 27.66
C PRO A 26 -12.32 -0.47 29.07
N PRO A 27 -11.78 0.15 30.13
CA PRO A 27 -12.18 -0.17 31.49
C PRO A 27 -13.68 0.08 31.70
N GLN A 28 -14.34 -0.87 32.36
CA GLN A 28 -15.76 -0.75 32.71
C GLN A 28 -15.94 0.21 33.87
N LEU A 29 -16.98 1.05 33.79
CA LEU A 29 -17.45 1.84 34.91
C LEU A 29 -18.13 0.88 35.89
N GLN A 30 -17.58 0.76 37.10
CA GLN A 30 -18.27 0.03 38.17
C GLN A 30 -19.64 0.66 38.37
N GLU A 31 -20.69 -0.14 38.14
CA GLU A 31 -22.07 0.24 38.40
C GLU A 31 -22.17 0.87 39.79
N ASN A 32 -23.00 1.89 39.91
CA ASN A 32 -23.30 2.44 41.22
C ASN A 32 -23.79 1.28 42.08
N GLU A 33 -23.02 0.92 43.12
CA GLU A 33 -23.62 0.25 44.28
C GLU A 33 -24.77 1.16 44.68
N GLY A 34 -25.97 0.79 44.26
CA GLY A 34 -27.20 1.47 44.60
C GLY A 34 -27.42 1.37 46.10
N ALA A 35 -28.65 1.58 46.55
CA ALA A 35 -29.04 1.57 47.96
C ALA A 35 -28.43 0.43 48.82
N SER A 36 -28.02 -0.70 48.23
CA SER A 36 -27.24 -1.78 48.85
C SER A 36 -25.91 -1.35 49.51
N GLY A 37 -25.07 -0.54 48.85
CA GLY A 37 -23.80 -0.06 49.45
C GLY A 37 -24.02 0.91 50.62
N VAL A 38 -25.12 1.67 50.55
CA VAL A 38 -25.59 2.53 51.65
C VAL A 38 -26.14 1.68 52.80
N LEU A 39 -26.83 0.57 52.51
CA LEU A 39 -27.39 -0.35 53.49
C LEU A 39 -26.29 -1.13 54.25
N MET A 40 -25.23 -1.56 53.55
CA MET A 40 -24.07 -2.21 54.16
C MET A 40 -23.30 -1.26 55.10
N ASN A 41 -23.24 0.03 54.72
CA ASN A 41 -22.69 1.10 55.56
C ASN A 41 -23.64 1.52 56.71
N ALA A 42 -24.91 1.09 56.71
CA ALA A 42 -25.89 1.41 57.75
C ALA A 42 -25.89 0.40 58.93
N ILE A 43 -25.29 -0.79 58.78
CA ILE A 43 -25.19 -1.80 59.84
C ILE A 43 -24.47 -1.25 61.10
N PRO A 44 -23.33 -0.53 60.99
CA PRO A 44 -22.70 0.12 62.14
C PRO A 44 -23.56 1.21 62.79
N MET A 45 -24.39 1.91 62.00
CA MET A 45 -25.33 2.93 62.49
C MET A 45 -26.44 2.33 63.36
N LEU A 46 -26.97 1.17 62.97
CA LEU A 46 -27.95 0.44 63.79
C LEU A 46 -27.33 -0.06 65.11
N GLY A 47 -26.07 -0.51 65.06
CA GLY A 47 -25.32 -0.90 66.26
C GLY A 47 -25.04 0.26 67.22
N SER A 48 -24.68 1.43 66.71
CA SER A 48 -24.40 2.61 67.54
C SER A 48 -25.66 3.19 68.18
N LEU A 49 -26.78 3.29 67.46
CA LEU A 49 -28.08 3.65 68.01
C LEU A 49 -28.52 2.70 69.13
N GLY A 50 -28.33 1.38 68.95
CA GLY A 50 -28.62 0.37 69.97
C GLY A 50 -27.78 0.54 71.25
N SER A 51 -26.48 0.86 71.11
CA SER A 51 -25.58 1.08 72.25
C SER A 51 -25.92 2.33 73.07
N ILE A 52 -26.39 3.41 72.44
CA ILE A 52 -26.82 4.64 73.11
C ILE A 52 -28.05 4.39 73.97
N VAL A 53 -29.05 3.66 73.44
CA VAL A 53 -30.24 3.27 74.21
C VAL A 53 -29.85 2.36 75.37
N MET A 54 -29.02 1.35 75.13
CA MET A 54 -28.59 0.42 76.17
C MET A 54 -27.84 1.11 77.32
N VAL A 55 -26.92 2.03 77.02
CA VAL A 55 -26.16 2.81 78.03
C VAL A 55 -27.09 3.79 78.77
N ALA A 56 -28.08 4.37 78.08
CA ALA A 56 -29.09 5.22 78.71
C ALA A 56 -30.03 4.43 79.64
N THR A 57 -30.33 3.15 79.33
CA THR A 57 -31.25 2.30 80.11
C THR A 57 -30.57 1.52 81.24
N LEU A 58 -29.30 1.11 81.09
CA LEU A 58 -28.56 0.37 82.12
C LEU A 58 -27.81 1.28 83.12
N GLY A 59 -27.71 2.58 82.86
CA GLY A 59 -27.11 3.57 83.77
C GLY A 59 -27.97 3.85 85.01
N GLY A 60 -27.91 2.96 85.99
CA GLY A 60 -28.62 3.06 87.28
C GLY A 60 -28.31 4.34 88.09
N THR A 61 -29.39 4.91 88.63
CA THR A 61 -29.54 5.79 89.81
C THR A 61 -28.30 6.52 90.40
N GLY A 62 -28.23 7.85 90.23
CA GLY A 62 -27.51 8.80 91.11
C GLY A 62 -26.26 9.48 90.52
N ALA A 63 -26.21 10.83 90.52
CA ALA A 63 -25.08 11.76 90.20
C ALA A 63 -24.20 11.51 88.93
N SER A 64 -24.44 10.44 88.19
CA SER A 64 -23.72 9.98 87.00
C SER A 64 -24.53 10.18 85.71
N ARG A 65 -25.84 10.46 85.83
CA ARG A 65 -26.78 10.64 84.70
C ARG A 65 -26.43 11.83 83.79
N GLY A 66 -25.90 12.93 84.34
CA GLY A 66 -25.40 14.05 83.54
C GLY A 66 -24.11 13.72 82.79
N ARG A 67 -23.23 12.92 83.41
CA ARG A 67 -21.98 12.44 82.78
C ARG A 67 -22.24 11.41 81.69
N SER A 68 -23.23 10.53 81.86
CA SER A 68 -23.61 9.56 80.83
C SER A 68 -24.27 10.21 79.60
N LEU A 69 -25.08 11.27 79.79
CA LEU A 69 -25.68 12.04 78.68
C LEU A 69 -24.62 12.79 77.87
N ILE A 70 -23.63 13.41 78.52
CA ILE A 70 -22.52 14.09 77.83
C ILE A 70 -21.63 13.08 77.08
N ALA A 71 -21.35 11.92 77.69
CA ALA A 71 -20.60 10.86 77.04
C ALA A 71 -21.34 10.29 75.81
N ALA A 72 -22.66 10.10 75.89
CA ALA A 72 -23.48 9.68 74.76
C ALA A 72 -23.49 10.73 73.63
N GLY A 73 -23.58 12.02 73.97
CA GLY A 73 -23.51 13.12 72.99
C GLY A 73 -22.17 13.20 72.26
N MET A 74 -21.04 13.08 72.96
CA MET A 74 -19.71 13.02 72.34
C MET A 74 -19.54 11.79 71.46
N PHE A 75 -20.04 10.63 71.88
CA PHE A 75 -19.96 9.40 71.09
C PHE A 75 -20.77 9.51 69.79
N LEU A 76 -21.95 10.13 69.83
CA LEU A 76 -22.75 10.43 68.64
C LEU A 76 -22.00 11.38 67.68
N PHE A 77 -21.39 12.45 68.20
CA PHE A 77 -20.60 13.37 67.38
C PHE A 77 -19.37 12.71 66.76
N ALA A 78 -18.66 11.86 67.51
CA ALA A 78 -17.49 11.13 67.02
C ALA A 78 -17.85 10.11 65.93
N THR A 79 -18.97 9.39 66.10
CA THR A 79 -19.47 8.44 65.09
C THR A 79 -19.94 9.15 63.82
N LEU A 80 -20.64 10.29 63.93
CA LEU A 80 -21.00 11.14 62.80
C LEU A 80 -19.74 11.65 62.06
N GLY A 81 -18.74 12.14 62.80
CA GLY A 81 -17.47 12.59 62.23
C GLY A 81 -16.73 11.46 61.50
N PHE A 82 -16.68 10.26 62.08
CA PHE A 82 -16.07 9.09 61.48
C PHE A 82 -16.77 8.69 60.17
N ILE A 83 -18.09 8.71 60.12
CA ILE A 83 -18.88 8.41 58.92
C ILE A 83 -18.58 9.41 57.79
N VAL A 84 -18.55 10.71 58.11
CA VAL A 84 -18.23 11.75 57.11
C VAL A 84 -16.84 11.51 56.51
N VAL A 85 -15.85 11.21 57.36
CA VAL A 85 -14.48 10.89 56.91
C VAL A 85 -14.44 9.59 56.11
N GLN A 86 -15.19 8.57 56.50
CA GLN A 86 -15.25 7.29 55.79
C GLN A 86 -15.90 7.44 54.41
N ILE A 87 -16.97 8.22 54.28
CA ILE A 87 -17.62 8.55 53.00
C ILE A 87 -16.69 9.36 52.11
N ASP A 88 -16.01 10.39 52.64
CA ASP A 88 -15.06 11.20 51.86
C ASP A 88 -13.87 10.36 51.39
N ARG A 89 -13.34 9.49 52.26
CA ARG A 89 -12.28 8.55 51.92
C ARG A 89 -12.73 7.56 50.84
N GLN A 90 -13.92 6.97 50.96
CA GLN A 90 -14.45 6.03 49.96
C GLN A 90 -14.68 6.73 48.60
N ARG A 91 -15.19 7.98 48.61
CA ARG A 91 -15.32 8.80 47.39
C ARG A 91 -13.97 9.11 46.75
N LYS A 92 -12.98 9.54 47.53
CA LYS A 92 -11.62 9.82 47.04
C LYS A 92 -10.94 8.56 46.49
N GLN A 93 -11.06 7.43 47.19
CA GLN A 93 -10.52 6.14 46.73
C GLN A 93 -11.18 5.69 45.42
N ARG A 94 -12.51 5.80 45.28
CA ARG A 94 -13.21 5.47 44.03
C ARG A 94 -12.81 6.39 42.88
N ALA A 95 -12.74 7.71 43.12
CA ALA A 95 -12.28 8.67 42.12
C ALA A 95 -10.84 8.39 41.67
N GLN A 96 -9.95 8.02 42.61
CA GLN A 96 -8.57 7.63 42.33
C GLN A 96 -8.49 6.31 41.54
N GLN A 97 -9.31 5.31 41.86
CA GLN A 97 -9.36 4.03 41.13
C GLN A 97 -9.83 4.20 39.68
N VAL A 98 -10.88 4.98 39.44
CA VAL A 98 -11.39 5.27 38.09
C VAL A 98 -10.34 6.08 37.29
N THR A 99 -9.72 7.07 37.92
CA THR A 99 -8.67 7.87 37.26
C THR A 99 -7.42 7.04 36.96
N GLY A 100 -7.04 6.14 37.88
CA GLY A 100 -5.91 5.23 37.74
C GLY A 100 -6.08 4.26 36.57
N SER A 101 -7.21 3.55 36.53
CA SER A 101 -7.55 2.61 35.44
C SER A 101 -7.62 3.29 34.07
N ARG A 102 -8.24 4.47 33.99
CA ARG A 102 -8.23 5.29 32.76
C ARG A 102 -6.81 5.66 32.33
N THR A 103 -5.98 6.13 33.25
CA THR A 103 -4.60 6.54 32.96
C THR A 103 -3.77 5.37 32.45
N GLU A 104 -3.93 4.19 33.06
CA GLU A 104 -3.26 2.97 32.63
C GLU A 104 -3.71 2.51 31.24
N TYR A 105 -5.01 2.54 30.96
CA TYR A 105 -5.53 2.21 29.64
C TYR A 105 -5.04 3.20 28.56
N LEU A 106 -5.02 4.50 28.84
CA LEU A 106 -4.48 5.50 27.91
C LEU A 106 -2.98 5.33 27.67
N ARG A 107 -2.22 4.88 28.68
CA ARG A 107 -0.81 4.50 28.55
C ARG A 107 -0.66 3.28 27.64
N TYR A 108 -1.50 2.25 27.83
CA TYR A 108 -1.56 1.10 26.95
C TYR A 108 -1.83 1.51 25.49
N LEU A 109 -2.86 2.32 25.24
CA LEU A 109 -3.17 2.82 23.89
C LEU A 109 -2.02 3.65 23.30
N THR A 110 -1.27 4.39 24.12
CA THR A 110 -0.09 5.12 23.66
C THR A 110 1.02 4.18 23.21
N ASN A 111 1.22 3.05 23.89
CA ASN A 111 2.16 2.01 23.45
C ASN A 111 1.70 1.35 22.14
N ILE A 112 0.41 1.00 22.03
CA ILE A 112 -0.16 0.46 20.78
C ILE A 112 0.03 1.44 19.62
N ARG A 113 -0.20 2.74 19.86
CA ARG A 113 0.01 3.78 18.85
C ARG A 113 1.46 3.82 18.35
N ARG A 114 2.43 3.65 19.25
CA ARG A 114 3.85 3.60 18.88
C ARG A 114 4.13 2.38 18.00
N ILE A 115 3.67 1.20 18.41
CA ILE A 115 3.82 -0.05 17.64
C ILE A 115 3.20 0.10 16.24
N ALA A 116 1.98 0.65 16.14
CA ALA A 116 1.32 0.86 14.87
C ALA A 116 2.08 1.83 13.94
N ARG A 117 2.70 2.89 14.49
CA ARG A 117 3.53 3.83 13.72
C ARG A 117 4.86 3.21 13.27
N ASP A 118 5.47 2.41 14.13
CA ASP A 118 6.70 1.70 13.80
C ASP A 118 6.43 0.68 12.67
N ALA A 119 5.33 -0.08 12.77
CA ALA A 119 4.87 -0.99 11.73
C ALA A 119 4.52 -0.25 10.42
N ALA A 120 3.80 0.87 10.49
CA ALA A 120 3.50 1.70 9.31
C ALA A 120 4.78 2.20 8.62
N THR A 121 5.80 2.57 9.39
CA THR A 121 7.09 3.02 8.86
C THR A 121 7.83 1.88 8.16
N GLN A 122 7.83 0.69 8.75
CA GLN A 122 8.42 -0.51 8.14
C GLN A 122 7.67 -0.92 6.86
N GLN A 123 6.33 -0.96 6.90
CA GLN A 123 5.48 -1.21 5.73
C GLN A 123 5.80 -0.24 4.60
N ARG A 124 5.86 1.07 4.89
CA ARG A 124 6.22 2.08 3.88
C ARG A 124 7.60 1.82 3.28
N ARG A 125 8.61 1.55 4.11
CA ARG A 125 9.97 1.27 3.64
C ARG A 125 10.03 0.05 2.73
N ALA A 126 9.34 -1.03 3.10
CA ALA A 126 9.28 -2.23 2.30
C ALA A 126 8.53 -1.98 0.98
N LEU A 127 7.34 -1.38 1.00
CA LEU A 127 6.61 -1.07 -0.24
C LEU A 127 7.36 -0.08 -1.15
N THR A 128 7.99 0.96 -0.60
CA THR A 128 8.82 1.90 -1.38
C THR A 128 10.09 1.24 -1.90
N TRP A 129 10.61 0.22 -1.22
CA TRP A 129 11.71 -0.58 -1.75
C TRP A 129 11.29 -1.30 -3.03
N HIS A 130 10.17 -2.03 -3.00
CA HIS A 130 9.64 -2.76 -4.16
C HIS A 130 9.12 -1.85 -5.29
N HIS A 131 8.51 -0.73 -4.91
CA HIS A 131 7.87 0.21 -5.83
C HIS A 131 8.38 1.64 -5.57
N PRO A 132 9.64 1.95 -5.92
CA PRO A 132 10.21 3.27 -5.74
C PRO A 132 9.50 4.31 -6.60
N ASP A 133 9.71 5.57 -6.24
CA ASP A 133 9.16 6.68 -6.99
C ASP A 133 9.78 6.78 -8.39
N PRO A 134 9.01 7.06 -9.46
CA PRO A 134 9.54 7.20 -10.81
C PRO A 134 10.69 8.21 -10.92
N SER A 135 10.66 9.28 -10.12
CA SER A 135 11.75 10.27 -10.05
C SER A 135 13.09 9.69 -9.57
N ALA A 136 13.06 8.59 -8.81
CA ALA A 136 14.25 7.91 -8.31
C ALA A 136 14.80 6.84 -9.28
N LEU A 137 14.03 6.44 -10.30
CA LEU A 137 14.41 5.37 -11.23
C LEU A 137 15.70 5.66 -12.02
N PRO A 138 15.98 6.89 -12.52
CA PRO A 138 17.26 7.17 -13.17
C PRO A 138 18.46 6.91 -12.25
N ALA A 139 18.38 7.27 -10.96
CA ALA A 139 19.44 7.02 -10.00
C ALA A 139 19.60 5.53 -9.69
N LEU A 140 18.49 4.80 -9.58
CA LEU A 140 18.49 3.35 -9.42
C LEU A 140 19.10 2.64 -10.65
N ALA A 141 18.82 3.13 -11.86
CA ALA A 141 19.41 2.62 -13.08
C ALA A 141 20.92 2.87 -13.16
N GLU A 142 21.40 3.97 -12.59
CA GLU A 142 22.83 4.26 -12.46
C GLU A 142 23.53 3.31 -11.46
N ASP A 143 22.91 3.02 -10.31
CA ASP A 143 23.47 2.11 -9.30
C ASP A 143 23.49 0.64 -9.76
N ARG A 144 22.54 0.22 -10.62
CA ARG A 144 22.45 -1.11 -11.27
C ARG A 144 22.26 -2.31 -10.34
N ARG A 145 22.39 -2.17 -9.02
CA ARG A 145 22.31 -3.28 -8.05
C ARG A 145 20.93 -3.90 -7.92
N ARG A 146 19.89 -3.13 -8.25
CA ARG A 146 18.48 -3.47 -8.05
C ARG A 146 17.66 -3.49 -9.34
N LEU A 147 18.33 -3.51 -10.48
CA LEU A 147 17.66 -3.66 -11.76
C LEU A 147 17.32 -5.13 -12.00
N TRP A 148 16.19 -5.37 -12.66
CA TRP A 148 15.77 -6.68 -13.15
C TRP A 148 15.72 -7.77 -12.06
N GLU A 149 15.31 -7.38 -10.83
CA GLU A 149 15.26 -8.29 -9.69
C GLU A 149 14.00 -9.18 -9.66
N HIS A 150 12.97 -8.88 -10.43
CA HIS A 150 11.75 -9.69 -10.52
C HIS A 150 11.83 -10.65 -11.70
N GLY A 151 11.75 -11.95 -11.41
CA GLY A 151 11.61 -13.00 -12.42
C GLY A 151 10.24 -13.68 -12.32
N PRO A 152 9.89 -14.60 -13.23
CA PRO A 152 8.56 -15.20 -13.32
C PRO A 152 8.09 -15.95 -12.07
N SER A 153 9.01 -16.37 -11.20
CA SER A 153 8.74 -17.02 -9.92
C SER A 153 8.61 -16.05 -8.74
N ASP A 154 8.90 -14.76 -8.93
CA ASP A 154 8.72 -13.73 -7.90
C ASP A 154 7.21 -13.43 -7.77
N PRO A 155 6.63 -13.44 -6.56
CA PRO A 155 5.23 -13.06 -6.35
C PRO A 155 4.87 -11.69 -6.94
N ASP A 156 5.83 -10.76 -6.91
CA ASP A 156 5.69 -9.39 -7.39
C ASP A 156 5.98 -9.26 -8.91
N PHE A 157 6.16 -10.37 -9.63
CA PHE A 157 6.38 -10.34 -11.08
C PHE A 157 5.22 -9.61 -11.78
N LEU A 158 5.58 -8.67 -12.66
CA LEU A 158 4.67 -7.79 -13.41
C LEU A 158 3.76 -6.90 -12.55
N HIS A 159 4.11 -6.68 -11.27
CA HIS A 159 3.49 -5.64 -10.46
C HIS A 159 4.12 -4.28 -10.78
N VAL A 160 3.33 -3.38 -11.36
CA VAL A 160 3.79 -2.08 -11.86
C VAL A 160 3.15 -0.95 -11.05
N ARG A 161 3.97 -0.03 -10.54
CA ARG A 161 3.50 1.12 -9.77
C ARG A 161 2.81 2.12 -10.70
N TYR A 162 1.66 2.65 -10.26
CA TYR A 162 0.93 3.71 -10.96
C TYR A 162 0.69 4.96 -10.11
N GLY A 163 0.96 4.89 -8.80
CA GLY A 163 0.69 5.99 -7.89
C GLY A 163 0.86 5.64 -6.43
N LEU A 164 0.17 6.41 -5.58
CA LEU A 164 0.11 6.26 -4.13
C LEU A 164 -1.36 6.14 -3.70
N CYS A 165 -1.68 5.21 -2.81
CA CYS A 165 -3.03 5.04 -2.26
C CYS A 165 -3.01 4.80 -0.75
N ALA A 166 -4.18 4.92 -0.13
CA ALA A 166 -4.36 4.47 1.23
C ALA A 166 -4.53 2.95 1.26
N GLN A 167 -3.72 2.25 2.06
CA GLN A 167 -3.81 0.79 2.21
C GLN A 167 -3.95 0.41 3.69
N PRO A 168 -4.55 -0.75 4.01
CA PRO A 168 -4.58 -1.25 5.38
C PRO A 168 -3.17 -1.37 5.98
N LEU A 169 -3.06 -1.10 7.28
CA LEU A 169 -1.85 -1.40 8.03
C LEU A 169 -1.60 -2.90 7.99
N SER A 170 -0.38 -3.32 7.62
CA SER A 170 -0.05 -4.74 7.47
C SER A 170 -0.04 -5.51 8.80
N LEU A 171 0.14 -4.80 9.91
CA LEU A 171 -0.11 -5.29 11.27
C LEU A 171 -1.56 -5.00 11.66
N GLU A 172 -2.40 -6.03 11.70
CA GLU A 172 -3.84 -5.85 11.87
C GLU A 172 -4.19 -5.45 13.32
N LEU A 173 -4.90 -4.34 13.48
CA LEU A 173 -5.44 -3.90 14.77
C LEU A 173 -6.86 -4.45 14.95
N VAL A 174 -6.98 -5.56 15.69
CA VAL A 174 -8.24 -6.26 15.92
C VAL A 174 -8.97 -5.58 17.10
N PRO A 175 -10.20 -5.10 16.92
CA PRO A 175 -10.94 -4.41 17.97
C PRO A 175 -11.39 -5.44 19.02
N PRO A 176 -11.53 -5.05 20.30
CA PRO A 176 -12.05 -5.95 21.32
C PRO A 176 -13.53 -6.28 21.06
N GLU A 177 -14.00 -7.40 21.58
CA GLU A 177 -15.44 -7.68 21.69
C GLU A 177 -16.10 -6.60 22.56
N SER A 178 -17.20 -6.02 22.07
CA SER A 178 -17.83 -4.86 22.68
C SER A 178 -18.59 -5.21 23.97
N ALA A 179 -18.21 -4.61 25.08
CA ALA A 179 -19.11 -4.43 26.22
C ALA A 179 -20.18 -3.37 25.89
N PRO A 180 -21.35 -3.39 26.54
CA PRO A 180 -22.39 -2.37 26.37
C PRO A 180 -21.83 -0.93 26.55
N ILE A 181 -22.22 -0.01 25.66
CA ILE A 181 -21.65 1.36 25.58
C ILE A 181 -21.87 2.15 26.88
N ASP A 182 -22.96 1.86 27.59
CA ASP A 182 -23.33 2.45 28.87
C ASP A 182 -22.44 2.02 30.04
N GLN A 183 -21.65 0.96 29.87
CA GLN A 183 -20.84 0.37 30.94
C GLN A 183 -19.34 0.69 30.83
N VAL A 184 -18.89 1.45 29.83
CA VAL A 184 -17.46 1.72 29.57
C VAL A 184 -17.08 3.18 29.81
N ASP A 185 -15.82 3.42 30.18
CA ASP A 185 -15.31 4.78 30.30
C ASP A 185 -15.32 5.50 28.92
N PRO A 186 -16.07 6.61 28.76
CA PRO A 186 -16.27 7.23 27.45
C PRO A 186 -14.98 7.85 26.88
N ALA A 187 -14.07 8.32 27.73
CA ALA A 187 -12.80 8.87 27.29
C ALA A 187 -11.87 7.77 26.74
N ALA A 188 -11.81 6.63 27.44
CA ALA A 188 -11.08 5.44 26.99
C ALA A 188 -11.65 4.86 25.68
N ALA A 189 -12.97 4.70 25.61
CA ALA A 189 -13.64 4.21 24.40
C ALA A 189 -13.42 5.15 23.19
N SER A 190 -13.53 6.47 23.40
CA SER A 190 -13.23 7.47 22.36
C SER A 190 -11.76 7.44 21.91
N ALA A 191 -10.82 7.23 22.85
CA ALA A 191 -9.40 7.11 22.53
C ALA A 191 -9.09 5.85 21.70
N LEU A 192 -9.69 4.71 22.04
CA LEU A 192 -9.59 3.46 21.29
C LEU A 192 -10.14 3.63 19.87
N HIS A 193 -11.35 4.18 19.74
CA HIS A 193 -11.99 4.41 18.44
C HIS A 193 -11.12 5.30 17.53
N ARG A 194 -10.62 6.43 18.05
CA ARG A 194 -9.70 7.30 17.30
C ARG A 194 -8.42 6.60 16.87
N LEU A 195 -7.84 5.75 17.73
CA LEU A 195 -6.66 4.97 17.38
C LEU A 195 -6.95 4.06 16.18
N LEU A 196 -8.08 3.35 16.20
CA LEU A 196 -8.48 2.47 15.10
C LEU A 196 -8.75 3.25 13.80
N VAL A 197 -9.50 4.34 13.86
CA VAL A 197 -9.83 5.16 12.67
C VAL A 197 -8.57 5.73 12.02
N VAL A 198 -7.60 6.21 12.83
CA VAL A 198 -6.39 6.88 12.32
C VAL A 198 -5.33 5.90 11.84
N HIS A 199 -5.15 4.76 12.52
CA HIS A 199 -4.01 3.87 12.27
C HIS A 199 -4.33 2.60 11.49
N ARG A 200 -5.60 2.31 11.19
CA ARG A 200 -5.96 1.15 10.35
C ARG A 200 -5.61 1.34 8.88
N LEU A 201 -5.68 2.56 8.37
CA LEU A 201 -5.33 2.89 6.99
C LEU A 201 -4.08 3.76 6.98
N GLN A 202 -3.08 3.34 6.22
CA GLN A 202 -1.84 4.06 6.00
C GLN A 202 -1.92 4.84 4.68
N PRO A 203 -1.84 6.18 4.71
CA PRO A 203 -1.89 6.99 3.49
C PRO A 203 -0.59 6.88 2.69
N ASP A 204 -0.61 7.35 1.45
CA ASP A 204 0.58 7.54 0.60
C ASP A 204 1.47 6.30 0.41
N LEU A 205 0.89 5.11 0.34
CA LEU A 205 1.66 3.88 0.06
C LEU A 205 1.65 3.57 -1.44
N PRO A 206 2.76 3.04 -2.01
CA PRO A 206 2.83 2.68 -3.43
C PRO A 206 1.66 1.79 -3.87
N ALA A 207 0.92 2.27 -4.85
CA ALA A 207 -0.16 1.56 -5.50
C ALA A 207 0.37 0.90 -6.77
N SER A 208 0.19 -0.41 -6.89
CA SER A 208 0.64 -1.19 -8.04
C SER A 208 -0.51 -1.98 -8.68
N ILE A 209 -0.30 -2.35 -9.93
CA ILE A 209 -1.20 -3.14 -10.77
C ILE A 209 -0.45 -4.40 -11.17
N ASP A 210 -1.06 -5.57 -10.96
CA ASP A 210 -0.60 -6.79 -11.62
C ASP A 210 -1.03 -6.75 -13.09
N LEU A 211 -0.08 -6.58 -14.01
CA LEU A 211 -0.39 -6.51 -15.44
C LEU A 211 -1.01 -7.81 -15.96
N ARG A 212 -0.80 -8.96 -15.31
CA ARG A 212 -1.39 -10.25 -15.72
C ARG A 212 -2.89 -10.33 -15.42
N ALA A 213 -3.37 -9.51 -14.50
CA ALA A 213 -4.78 -9.50 -14.11
C ALA A 213 -5.67 -8.76 -15.12
N PHE A 214 -5.08 -8.07 -16.10
CA PHE A 214 -5.81 -7.26 -17.07
C PHE A 214 -5.25 -7.45 -18.49
N ASP A 215 -6.14 -7.58 -19.47
CA ASP A 215 -5.75 -7.55 -20.88
C ASP A 215 -5.52 -6.11 -21.35
N ARG A 216 -6.22 -5.14 -20.74
CA ARG A 216 -6.14 -3.71 -21.03
C ARG A 216 -6.21 -2.86 -19.78
N VAL A 217 -5.30 -1.90 -19.70
CA VAL A 217 -5.29 -0.78 -18.75
C VAL A 217 -5.52 0.50 -19.54
N GLU A 218 -6.68 1.14 -19.34
CA GLU A 218 -7.06 2.40 -19.96
C GLU A 218 -6.64 3.57 -19.06
N VAL A 219 -5.83 4.50 -19.55
CA VAL A 219 -5.49 5.74 -18.86
C VAL A 219 -6.31 6.87 -19.43
N CYS A 220 -7.32 7.30 -18.68
CA CYS A 220 -8.34 8.24 -19.12
C CYS A 220 -8.16 9.58 -18.42
N GLY A 221 -7.97 10.65 -19.18
CA GLY A 221 -7.76 11.99 -18.62
C GLY A 221 -7.25 12.99 -19.65
N ASP A 222 -6.66 14.08 -19.16
CA ASP A 222 -5.86 14.98 -20.00
C ASP A 222 -4.72 14.20 -20.69
N GLU A 223 -4.46 14.49 -21.96
CA GLU A 223 -3.53 13.70 -22.77
C GLU A 223 -2.09 13.76 -22.25
N ASP A 224 -1.63 14.92 -21.78
CA ASP A 224 -0.26 15.08 -21.30
C ASP A 224 -0.05 14.36 -19.97
N GLU A 225 -1.05 14.42 -19.09
CA GLU A 225 -1.05 13.71 -17.81
C GLU A 225 -1.18 12.19 -18.00
N ALA A 226 -2.00 11.74 -18.95
CA ALA A 226 -2.14 10.33 -19.29
C ALA A 226 -0.83 9.75 -19.85
N ARG A 227 -0.17 10.47 -20.77
CA ARG A 227 1.15 10.09 -21.29
C ARG A 227 2.21 10.08 -20.19
N SER A 228 2.14 11.00 -19.24
CA SER A 228 3.08 11.10 -18.14
C SER A 228 2.95 9.96 -17.13
N LEU A 229 1.72 9.54 -16.79
CA LEU A 229 1.48 8.29 -16.07
C LEU A 229 1.97 7.08 -16.87
N ALA A 230 1.66 7.00 -18.17
CA ALA A 230 2.10 5.87 -19.00
C ALA A 230 3.63 5.74 -19.01
N ARG A 231 4.37 6.85 -19.12
CA ARG A 231 5.84 6.87 -18.95
C ARG A 231 6.26 6.35 -17.56
N ALA A 232 5.61 6.80 -16.49
CA ALA A 232 5.89 6.33 -15.13
C ALA A 232 5.72 4.81 -15.00
N MET A 233 4.63 4.26 -15.53
CA MET A 233 4.37 2.81 -15.53
C MET A 233 5.40 2.03 -16.36
N ILE A 234 5.75 2.51 -17.55
CA ILE A 234 6.76 1.87 -18.40
C ILE A 234 8.13 1.87 -17.70
N CYS A 235 8.53 3.00 -17.12
CA CYS A 235 9.79 3.08 -16.37
C CYS A 235 9.77 2.13 -15.16
N SER A 236 8.67 2.09 -14.40
CA SER A 236 8.51 1.17 -13.27
C SER A 236 8.60 -0.29 -13.72
N ALA A 237 7.94 -0.67 -14.80
CA ALA A 237 7.97 -2.03 -15.32
C ALA A 237 9.38 -2.43 -15.80
N THR A 238 10.02 -1.60 -16.61
CA THR A 238 11.32 -1.89 -17.24
C THR A 238 12.51 -1.79 -16.26
N ALA A 239 12.36 -1.12 -15.12
CA ALA A 239 13.37 -1.11 -14.06
C ALA A 239 13.56 -2.49 -13.43
N PHE A 240 12.48 -3.26 -13.28
CA PHE A 240 12.50 -4.49 -12.47
C PHE A 240 12.34 -5.79 -13.24
N HIS A 241 12.08 -5.73 -14.54
CA HIS A 241 11.94 -6.92 -15.39
C HIS A 241 13.02 -6.92 -16.47
N ASN A 242 13.63 -8.08 -16.73
CA ASN A 242 14.63 -8.22 -17.80
C ASN A 242 13.97 -8.04 -19.19
N PRO A 243 14.63 -7.44 -20.19
CA PRO A 243 14.16 -7.39 -21.59
C PRO A 243 13.74 -8.74 -22.21
N GLU A 244 14.28 -9.85 -21.72
CA GLU A 244 13.87 -11.22 -22.14
C GLU A 244 12.52 -11.65 -21.53
N GLN A 245 12.09 -11.00 -20.45
CA GLN A 245 10.86 -11.33 -19.70
C GLN A 245 9.73 -10.35 -19.97
N LEU A 246 10.05 -9.10 -20.28
CA LEU A 246 9.12 -8.03 -20.59
C LEU A 246 9.62 -7.25 -21.80
N ILE A 247 8.77 -7.05 -22.79
CA ILE A 247 9.03 -6.15 -23.91
C ILE A 247 8.02 -5.01 -23.94
N VAL A 248 8.45 -3.86 -24.46
CA VAL A 248 7.63 -2.66 -24.61
C VAL A 248 7.48 -2.35 -26.09
N ALA A 249 6.23 -2.28 -26.54
CA ALA A 249 5.88 -1.93 -27.90
C ALA A 249 4.97 -0.70 -27.88
N VAL A 250 5.08 0.18 -28.88
CA VAL A 250 4.28 1.40 -28.98
C VAL A 250 3.66 1.48 -30.37
N LEU A 251 2.33 1.53 -30.41
CA LEU A 251 1.54 1.88 -31.58
C LEU A 251 0.98 3.29 -31.38
N THR A 252 1.43 4.24 -32.17
CA THR A 252 1.08 5.65 -31.96
C THR A 252 0.73 6.37 -33.26
N SER A 253 0.03 7.50 -33.17
CA SER A 253 -0.19 8.37 -34.32
C SER A 253 1.10 9.08 -34.74
N ARG A 254 1.17 9.56 -35.99
CA ARG A 254 2.31 10.39 -36.45
C ARG A 254 2.48 11.66 -35.62
N ALA A 255 1.39 12.23 -35.10
CA ALA A 255 1.42 13.44 -34.29
C ALA A 255 2.04 13.18 -32.91
N ASN A 256 1.85 11.97 -32.35
CA ASN A 256 2.24 11.64 -30.98
C ASN A 256 3.62 10.96 -30.89
N LEU A 257 4.23 10.59 -32.03
CA LEU A 257 5.54 9.92 -32.10
C LEU A 257 6.64 10.59 -31.24
N THR A 258 6.68 11.92 -31.20
CA THR A 258 7.70 12.67 -30.46
C THR A 258 7.63 12.43 -28.96
N HIS A 259 6.45 12.17 -28.40
CA HIS A 259 6.27 11.86 -26.97
C HIS A 259 6.84 10.48 -26.59
N TRP A 260 7.09 9.62 -27.58
CA TRP A 260 7.58 8.25 -27.42
C TRP A 260 9.02 8.05 -27.93
N ASP A 261 9.68 9.10 -28.43
CA ASP A 261 11.05 9.01 -28.99
C ASP A 261 12.06 8.46 -27.97
N TRP A 262 11.87 8.74 -26.67
CA TRP A 262 12.72 8.26 -25.59
C TRP A 262 12.75 6.72 -25.48
N VAL A 263 11.68 6.03 -25.92
CA VAL A 263 11.56 4.56 -25.86
C VAL A 263 12.64 3.87 -26.70
N LYS A 264 13.19 4.54 -27.71
CA LYS A 264 14.26 3.99 -28.56
C LYS A 264 15.53 3.58 -27.80
N TRP A 265 15.73 4.13 -26.60
CA TRP A 265 16.86 3.83 -25.72
C TRP A 265 16.59 2.64 -24.81
N LEU A 266 15.31 2.26 -24.60
CA LEU A 266 14.97 1.11 -23.77
C LEU A 266 15.41 -0.19 -24.46
N PRO A 267 16.14 -1.07 -23.76
CA PRO A 267 16.45 -2.39 -24.31
C PRO A 267 15.20 -3.26 -24.49
N HIS A 268 14.16 -3.05 -23.67
CA HIS A 268 12.85 -3.71 -23.78
C HIS A 268 12.09 -3.38 -25.07
N ALA A 269 12.45 -2.29 -25.75
CA ALA A 269 11.80 -1.87 -26.99
C ALA A 269 12.57 -2.29 -28.26
N GLN A 270 13.58 -3.14 -28.13
CA GLN A 270 14.36 -3.66 -29.24
C GLN A 270 13.75 -4.96 -29.77
N SER A 271 13.52 -5.04 -31.08
CA SER A 271 13.04 -6.28 -31.71
C SER A 271 14.15 -7.32 -31.77
N ALA A 272 13.86 -8.54 -31.31
CA ALA A 272 14.74 -9.68 -31.48
C ALA A 272 14.70 -10.28 -32.90
N ARG A 273 13.78 -9.81 -33.76
CA ARG A 273 13.52 -10.40 -35.10
C ARG A 273 14.11 -9.62 -36.25
N LYS A 274 14.11 -8.29 -36.13
CA LYS A 274 14.55 -7.39 -37.19
C LYS A 274 15.57 -6.42 -36.67
N SER A 275 16.56 -6.15 -37.51
CA SER A 275 17.59 -5.15 -37.28
C SER A 275 17.68 -4.23 -38.49
N ASP A 276 18.05 -2.98 -38.25
CA ASP A 276 18.42 -2.00 -39.26
C ASP A 276 19.94 -1.75 -39.23
N ALA A 277 20.42 -0.78 -40.00
CA ALA A 277 21.83 -0.43 -40.07
C ALA A 277 22.44 0.08 -38.74
N VAL A 278 21.60 0.42 -37.74
CA VAL A 278 22.01 0.94 -36.43
C VAL A 278 21.62 -0.01 -35.28
N GLY A 279 21.36 -1.28 -35.58
CA GLY A 279 21.11 -2.35 -34.62
C GLY A 279 19.67 -2.87 -34.64
N PRO A 280 19.21 -3.52 -33.56
CA PRO A 280 17.83 -4.01 -33.46
C PRO A 280 16.81 -2.93 -33.76
N MET A 281 15.79 -3.23 -34.56
CA MET A 281 14.73 -2.26 -34.86
C MET A 281 13.93 -1.94 -33.60
N ARG A 282 13.52 -0.67 -33.45
CA ARG A 282 12.79 -0.20 -32.27
C ARG A 282 11.29 -0.44 -32.49
N MET A 283 10.62 -1.01 -31.49
CA MET A 283 9.19 -1.35 -31.53
C MET A 283 8.30 -0.13 -31.28
N VAL A 284 8.55 0.98 -31.97
CA VAL A 284 7.73 2.20 -31.97
C VAL A 284 7.30 2.46 -33.40
N THR A 285 6.00 2.30 -33.68
CA THR A 285 5.47 2.33 -35.05
C THR A 285 4.15 3.09 -35.13
N THR A 286 3.72 3.39 -36.37
CA THR A 286 2.43 4.04 -36.65
C THR A 286 1.43 3.13 -37.34
N SER A 287 1.81 1.87 -37.61
CA SER A 287 1.00 0.86 -38.28
C SER A 287 1.08 -0.44 -37.50
N LEU A 288 -0.07 -1.08 -37.29
CA LEU A 288 -0.13 -2.37 -36.60
C LEU A 288 0.59 -3.48 -37.37
N ASP A 289 0.57 -3.43 -38.70
CA ASP A 289 1.23 -4.43 -39.55
C ASP A 289 2.76 -4.37 -39.41
N ASP A 290 3.31 -3.14 -39.40
CA ASP A 290 4.74 -2.93 -39.16
C ASP A 290 5.13 -3.40 -37.76
N LEU A 291 4.28 -3.11 -36.76
CA LEU A 291 4.51 -3.56 -35.38
C LEU A 291 4.49 -5.08 -35.27
N GLY A 292 3.50 -5.75 -35.88
CA GLY A 292 3.39 -7.21 -35.88
C GLY A 292 4.61 -7.90 -36.49
N ALA A 293 5.27 -7.25 -37.45
CA ALA A 293 6.51 -7.75 -38.03
C ALA A 293 7.74 -7.62 -37.10
N LEU A 294 7.66 -6.79 -36.06
CA LEU A 294 8.71 -6.59 -35.05
C LEU A 294 8.49 -7.41 -33.77
N LEU A 295 7.23 -7.68 -33.42
CA LEU A 295 6.83 -8.44 -32.24
C LEU A 295 7.25 -9.92 -32.32
N PRO A 296 7.38 -10.63 -31.18
CA PRO A 296 7.72 -12.05 -31.14
C PRO A 296 6.85 -12.92 -32.06
N PRO A 297 7.42 -13.92 -32.75
CA PRO A 297 6.68 -14.70 -33.76
C PRO A 297 5.64 -15.65 -33.15
N ASP A 298 5.82 -16.03 -31.88
CA ASP A 298 4.89 -16.87 -31.10
C ASP A 298 3.60 -16.14 -30.73
N LEU A 299 3.51 -14.82 -30.94
CA LEU A 299 2.35 -14.00 -30.56
C LEU A 299 1.02 -14.54 -31.11
N SER A 300 1.01 -14.98 -32.37
CA SER A 300 -0.19 -15.55 -33.01
C SER A 300 -0.59 -16.93 -32.48
N GLU A 301 0.34 -17.62 -31.83
CA GLU A 301 0.11 -18.94 -31.22
C GLU A 301 -0.30 -18.84 -29.76
N ARG A 302 -0.24 -17.64 -29.16
CA ARG A 302 -0.59 -17.44 -27.75
C ARG A 302 -2.09 -17.70 -27.53
N PRO A 303 -2.46 -18.37 -26.43
CA PRO A 303 -3.85 -18.51 -26.03
C PRO A 303 -4.53 -17.15 -25.81
N ARG A 304 -5.87 -17.15 -25.74
CA ARG A 304 -6.64 -15.98 -25.30
C ARG A 304 -6.31 -15.62 -23.86
N PHE A 305 -6.56 -14.37 -23.50
CA PHE A 305 -6.39 -13.90 -22.13
C PHE A 305 -7.18 -14.78 -21.14
N GLY A 306 -6.54 -15.14 -20.02
CA GLY A 306 -7.14 -15.99 -18.98
C GLY A 306 -7.23 -17.48 -19.29
N ALA A 307 -6.73 -17.96 -20.44
CA ALA A 307 -6.76 -19.38 -20.81
C ALA A 307 -5.64 -20.21 -20.16
N ASP A 308 -4.55 -19.58 -19.73
CA ASP A 308 -3.43 -20.22 -19.02
C ASP A 308 -3.01 -19.32 -17.84
N GLU A 309 -2.58 -19.95 -16.73
CA GLU A 309 -2.07 -19.25 -15.55
C GLU A 309 -0.55 -19.06 -15.59
N ARG A 310 0.17 -19.85 -16.41
CA ARG A 310 1.62 -19.77 -16.51
C ARG A 310 2.03 -18.48 -17.22
N PRO A 311 3.01 -17.71 -16.71
CA PRO A 311 3.46 -16.50 -17.39
C PRO A 311 3.96 -16.80 -18.81
N ALA A 312 3.37 -16.15 -19.83
CA ALA A 312 3.90 -16.16 -21.18
C ALA A 312 5.03 -15.13 -21.31
N LEU A 313 6.22 -15.60 -21.70
CA LEU A 313 7.43 -14.78 -21.80
C LEU A 313 7.89 -14.64 -23.27
N PRO A 314 8.36 -13.46 -23.69
CA PRO A 314 8.27 -12.20 -22.95
C PRO A 314 6.80 -11.74 -22.84
N HIS A 315 6.45 -11.16 -21.71
CA HIS A 315 5.20 -10.41 -21.55
C HIS A 315 5.29 -9.14 -22.41
N ILE A 316 4.23 -8.80 -23.13
CA ILE A 316 4.21 -7.65 -24.03
C ILE A 316 3.38 -6.54 -23.39
N LEU A 317 4.04 -5.45 -23.01
CA LEU A 317 3.36 -4.20 -22.66
C LEU A 317 3.23 -3.36 -23.93
N LEU A 318 2.04 -3.36 -24.54
CA LEU A 318 1.77 -2.63 -25.77
C LEU A 318 1.03 -1.33 -25.48
N VAL A 319 1.70 -0.21 -25.72
CA VAL A 319 1.15 1.14 -25.56
C VAL A 319 0.41 1.55 -26.82
N ILE A 320 -0.79 2.11 -26.65
CA ILE A 320 -1.60 2.67 -27.74
C ILE A 320 -1.87 4.14 -27.44
N ASP A 321 -1.33 5.04 -28.27
CA ASP A 321 -1.54 6.50 -28.14
C ASP A 321 -1.85 7.11 -29.51
N GLY A 322 -3.15 7.25 -29.80
CA GLY A 322 -3.64 7.69 -31.12
C GLY A 322 -3.40 6.67 -32.24
N GLY A 323 -2.95 5.46 -31.91
CA GLY A 323 -2.82 4.34 -32.83
C GLY A 323 -4.17 3.73 -33.19
N HIS A 324 -4.32 3.25 -34.44
CA HIS A 324 -5.54 2.58 -34.87
C HIS A 324 -5.37 1.06 -34.83
N LEU A 325 -6.29 0.38 -34.14
CA LEU A 325 -6.43 -1.08 -34.21
C LEU A 325 -7.55 -1.43 -35.20
N PRO A 326 -7.24 -2.03 -36.36
CA PRO A 326 -8.26 -2.47 -37.29
C PRO A 326 -9.18 -3.53 -36.67
N PRO A 327 -10.49 -3.51 -36.95
CA PRO A 327 -11.39 -4.59 -36.55
C PRO A 327 -10.91 -5.95 -37.08
N GLY A 328 -10.97 -6.99 -36.24
CA GLY A 328 -10.56 -8.34 -36.63
C GLY A 328 -9.05 -8.55 -36.80
N ASN A 329 -8.22 -7.59 -36.36
CA ASN A 329 -6.77 -7.78 -36.37
C ASN A 329 -6.38 -8.98 -35.47
N HIS A 330 -5.37 -9.73 -35.92
CA HIS A 330 -4.89 -10.94 -35.24
C HIS A 330 -3.74 -10.68 -34.26
N VAL A 331 -3.12 -9.50 -34.33
CA VAL A 331 -1.99 -9.10 -33.47
C VAL A 331 -2.49 -8.73 -32.07
N VAL A 332 -3.62 -8.03 -31.99
CA VAL A 332 -4.26 -7.53 -30.77
C VAL A 332 -5.79 -7.72 -30.89
N PRO A 333 -6.25 -8.97 -30.70
CA PRO A 333 -7.68 -9.29 -30.75
C PRO A 333 -8.45 -8.58 -29.62
N PRO A 334 -9.75 -8.29 -29.81
CA PRO A 334 -10.58 -7.60 -28.82
C PRO A 334 -10.66 -8.30 -27.45
N ASP A 335 -10.63 -9.63 -27.43
CA ASP A 335 -10.71 -10.46 -26.21
C ASP A 335 -9.34 -10.67 -25.52
N GLY A 336 -8.30 -9.95 -25.97
CA GLY A 336 -6.95 -10.05 -25.43
C GLY A 336 -6.18 -11.31 -25.81
N LEU A 337 -4.89 -11.30 -25.50
CA LEU A 337 -3.98 -12.44 -25.64
C LEU A 337 -3.24 -12.68 -24.33
N HIS A 338 -2.91 -13.94 -24.09
CA HIS A 338 -2.11 -14.30 -22.94
C HIS A 338 -0.69 -13.70 -23.01
N GLY A 339 -0.21 -13.16 -21.90
CA GLY A 339 1.09 -12.46 -21.86
C GLY A 339 1.13 -11.16 -22.66
N VAL A 340 -0.01 -10.52 -22.92
CA VAL A 340 -0.10 -9.20 -23.54
C VAL A 340 -1.00 -8.31 -22.69
N THR A 341 -0.49 -7.13 -22.32
CA THR A 341 -1.28 -6.09 -21.66
C THR A 341 -1.23 -4.83 -22.50
N LEU A 342 -2.40 -4.31 -22.85
CA LEU A 342 -2.55 -3.07 -23.56
C LEU A 342 -2.56 -1.91 -22.57
N LEU A 343 -1.67 -0.95 -22.74
CA LEU A 343 -1.71 0.33 -22.04
C LEU A 343 -2.30 1.36 -23.01
N ASP A 344 -3.62 1.56 -22.92
CA ASP A 344 -4.39 2.35 -23.88
C ASP A 344 -4.60 3.77 -23.34
N LEU A 345 -4.33 4.78 -24.16
CA LEU A 345 -4.50 6.21 -23.84
C LEU A 345 -5.61 6.79 -24.72
N PRO A 346 -6.89 6.46 -24.45
CA PRO A 346 -7.99 6.89 -25.29
C PRO A 346 -8.31 8.37 -25.07
N VAL A 347 -8.55 9.11 -26.16
CA VAL A 347 -9.05 10.49 -26.13
C VAL A 347 -10.50 10.56 -25.61
N ARG A 348 -11.27 9.50 -25.83
CA ARG A 348 -12.66 9.36 -25.39
C ARG A 348 -12.91 7.93 -24.93
N TRP A 349 -13.70 7.77 -23.88
CA TRP A 349 -14.03 6.48 -23.29
C TRP A 349 -15.51 6.45 -22.89
N ASP A 350 -16.14 5.29 -23.05
CA ASP A 350 -17.53 5.03 -22.65
C ASP A 350 -17.56 4.30 -21.30
N GLU A 351 -18.73 3.83 -20.85
CA GLU A 351 -18.83 3.03 -19.62
C GLU A 351 -17.93 1.78 -19.69
N LEU A 352 -17.38 1.39 -18.53
CA LEU A 352 -16.54 0.20 -18.43
C LEU A 352 -17.45 -1.02 -18.31
N GLU A 353 -17.56 -1.80 -19.39
CA GLU A 353 -18.42 -3.01 -19.45
C GLU A 353 -17.65 -4.31 -19.27
N ASP A 354 -16.33 -4.28 -19.49
CA ASP A 354 -15.48 -5.45 -19.59
C ASP A 354 -14.72 -5.72 -18.27
N PRO A 355 -14.87 -6.91 -17.65
CA PRO A 355 -14.19 -7.24 -16.40
C PRO A 355 -12.68 -7.46 -16.54
N SER A 356 -12.14 -7.74 -17.74
CA SER A 356 -10.69 -7.88 -17.93
C SER A 356 -9.96 -6.54 -18.01
N ARG A 357 -10.70 -5.43 -18.00
CA ARG A 357 -10.15 -4.08 -18.13
C ARG A 357 -10.04 -3.36 -16.80
N LEU A 358 -8.96 -2.62 -16.67
CA LEU A 358 -8.75 -1.65 -15.60
C LEU A 358 -8.78 -0.24 -16.20
N ARG A 359 -9.57 0.67 -15.63
CA ARG A 359 -9.51 2.09 -16.00
C ARG A 359 -8.87 2.92 -14.90
N LEU A 360 -7.83 3.66 -15.26
CA LEU A 360 -7.21 4.71 -14.46
C LEU A 360 -7.78 6.06 -14.90
N GLU A 361 -8.84 6.50 -14.23
CA GLU A 361 -9.50 7.77 -14.50
C GLU A 361 -8.80 8.90 -13.72
N LEU A 362 -8.06 9.75 -14.42
CA LEU A 362 -7.45 10.96 -13.89
C LEU A 362 -8.55 12.00 -13.65
N THR A 363 -8.76 12.35 -12.38
CA THR A 363 -9.86 13.22 -11.97
C THR A 363 -9.34 14.58 -11.52
N GLY A 364 -9.95 15.66 -12.02
CA GLY A 364 -9.84 16.99 -11.42
C GLY A 364 -8.52 17.75 -11.64
N ALA A 365 -8.40 18.87 -10.94
CA ALA A 365 -7.19 19.70 -10.93
C ALA A 365 -6.12 19.08 -10.00
N PRO A 366 -4.83 19.33 -10.24
CA PRO A 366 -3.78 18.88 -9.35
C PRO A 366 -4.04 19.36 -7.92
N ALA A 367 -3.80 18.48 -6.94
CA ALA A 367 -3.82 18.85 -5.53
C ALA A 367 -2.76 19.94 -5.25
N GLN A 368 -2.81 20.57 -4.07
CA GLN A 368 -1.85 21.62 -3.68
C GLN A 368 -0.38 21.19 -3.82
N ASP A 369 -0.11 19.89 -3.71
CA ASP A 369 1.23 19.29 -3.84
C ASP A 369 1.61 18.95 -5.30
N GLY A 370 0.83 19.40 -6.29
CA GLY A 370 1.03 19.13 -7.72
C GLY A 370 0.64 17.71 -8.17
N LYS A 371 0.14 16.88 -7.26
CA LYS A 371 -0.22 15.49 -7.56
C LYS A 371 -1.67 15.37 -8.02
N LEU A 372 -1.91 14.51 -9.01
CA LEU A 372 -3.23 14.37 -9.62
C LEU A 372 -4.00 13.18 -9.01
N PRO A 373 -5.26 13.37 -8.57
CA PRO A 373 -6.05 12.25 -8.09
C PRO A 373 -6.47 11.33 -9.24
N VAL A 374 -6.39 10.03 -9.00
CA VAL A 374 -6.81 8.99 -9.95
C VAL A 374 -7.76 8.01 -9.27
N ARG A 375 -8.74 7.55 -10.03
CA ARG A 375 -9.64 6.45 -9.62
C ARG A 375 -9.31 5.23 -10.47
N ALA A 376 -8.84 4.18 -9.82
CA ALA A 376 -8.68 2.88 -10.44
C ALA A 376 -10.03 2.14 -10.37
N ILE A 377 -10.70 2.05 -11.52
CA ILE A 377 -12.06 1.51 -11.68
C ILE A 377 -11.97 0.13 -12.33
N ARG A 378 -12.64 -0.83 -11.71
CA ARG A 378 -12.87 -2.17 -12.27
C ARG A 378 -14.35 -2.46 -12.24
N LEU A 379 -14.81 -3.30 -13.16
CA LEU A 379 -16.22 -3.69 -13.23
C LEU A 379 -16.66 -4.32 -11.89
N ARG A 380 -17.79 -3.85 -11.34
CA ARG A 380 -18.42 -4.37 -10.10
C ARG A 380 -17.50 -4.33 -8.86
N ALA A 381 -16.48 -3.49 -8.84
CA ALA A 381 -15.64 -3.26 -7.66
C ALA A 381 -15.69 -1.79 -7.24
N GLU A 382 -15.52 -1.54 -5.94
CA GLU A 382 -15.36 -0.18 -5.43
C GLU A 382 -14.08 0.45 -6.03
N PRO A 383 -14.17 1.66 -6.62
CA PRO A 383 -13.00 2.33 -7.18
C PRO A 383 -11.95 2.61 -6.12
N VAL A 384 -10.71 2.21 -6.41
CA VAL A 384 -9.58 2.54 -5.54
C VAL A 384 -9.18 3.98 -5.82
N LYS A 385 -9.27 4.82 -4.79
CA LYS A 385 -8.82 6.21 -4.83
C LYS A 385 -7.31 6.24 -4.59
N ALA A 386 -6.60 6.87 -5.51
CA ALA A 386 -5.16 7.02 -5.45
C ALA A 386 -4.75 8.39 -5.96
N VAL A 387 -3.46 8.64 -5.89
CA VAL A 387 -2.79 9.82 -6.42
C VAL A 387 -1.77 9.31 -7.42
N VAL A 388 -1.87 9.74 -8.66
CA VAL A 388 -1.11 9.19 -9.77
C VAL A 388 0.35 9.62 -9.70
N ASP A 389 1.25 8.73 -10.13
CA ASP A 389 2.63 9.12 -10.37
C ASP A 389 2.76 9.86 -11.70
N GLN A 390 3.65 10.85 -11.74
CA GLN A 390 3.93 11.65 -12.93
C GLN A 390 5.42 11.51 -13.29
N CYS A 391 5.70 11.29 -14.57
CA CYS A 391 7.06 11.16 -15.09
C CYS A 391 7.21 12.03 -16.34
N ASP A 392 8.00 13.09 -16.23
CA ASP A 392 8.30 13.95 -17.37
C ASP A 392 9.17 13.23 -18.41
N LEU A 393 9.22 13.80 -19.61
CA LEU A 393 9.96 13.21 -20.73
C LEU A 393 11.46 13.11 -20.42
N ALA A 394 12.01 14.12 -19.75
CA ALA A 394 13.44 14.19 -19.42
C ALA A 394 13.85 13.08 -18.44
N THR A 395 13.05 12.81 -17.41
CA THR A 395 13.29 11.73 -16.44
C THR A 395 13.20 10.36 -17.14
N ALA A 396 12.17 10.15 -17.97
CA ALA A 396 12.00 8.91 -18.72
C ALA A 396 13.18 8.64 -19.68
N GLU A 397 13.62 9.65 -20.42
CA GLU A 397 14.78 9.54 -21.32
C GLU A 397 16.08 9.31 -20.54
N ALA A 398 16.29 10.04 -19.43
CA ALA A 398 17.45 9.87 -18.57
C ALA A 398 17.54 8.46 -17.98
N PHE A 399 16.40 7.87 -17.62
CA PHE A 399 16.31 6.48 -17.20
C PHE A 399 16.61 5.50 -18.35
N ALA A 400 15.94 5.65 -19.50
CA ALA A 400 16.10 4.75 -20.62
C ALA A 400 17.54 4.72 -21.16
N ARG A 401 18.20 5.88 -21.26
CA ARG A 401 19.61 5.98 -21.66
C ARG A 401 20.56 5.26 -20.70
N ARG A 402 20.23 5.16 -19.41
CA ARG A 402 21.04 4.42 -18.41
C ARG A 402 20.85 2.91 -18.50
N LEU A 403 19.69 2.46 -18.94
CA LEU A 403 19.44 1.04 -19.22
C LEU A 403 20.07 0.57 -20.54
N SER A 404 20.16 1.45 -21.55
CA SER A 404 20.64 1.11 -22.89
C SER A 404 21.96 0.29 -22.93
N PRO A 405 23.01 0.61 -22.16
CA PRO A 405 24.28 -0.15 -22.20
C PRO A 405 24.22 -1.51 -21.51
N LEU A 406 23.17 -1.81 -20.74
CA LEU A 406 23.08 -3.01 -19.91
C LEU A 406 22.63 -4.26 -20.69
N HIS A 407 22.07 -4.05 -21.87
CA HIS A 407 21.64 -5.13 -22.75
C HIS A 407 22.43 -5.04 -24.06
N VAL A 408 23.46 -5.87 -24.16
CA VAL A 408 24.16 -6.08 -25.42
C VAL A 408 23.46 -7.25 -26.10
N VAL A 409 22.69 -6.95 -27.14
CA VAL A 409 22.17 -8.00 -28.03
C VAL A 409 23.39 -8.66 -28.67
N THR A 410 23.70 -9.89 -28.27
CA THR A 410 24.61 -10.72 -29.04
C THR A 410 23.92 -10.97 -30.36
N SER A 411 24.33 -10.23 -31.40
CA SER A 411 24.01 -10.57 -32.78
C SER A 411 24.38 -12.04 -32.95
N GLY A 412 23.36 -12.89 -33.17
CA GLY A 412 23.56 -14.30 -33.44
C GLY A 412 24.67 -14.45 -34.46
N SER A 413 25.62 -15.33 -34.17
CA SER A 413 26.60 -15.78 -35.13
C SER A 413 25.83 -16.29 -36.35
N ASP A 414 25.76 -15.46 -37.39
CA ASP A 414 25.58 -15.99 -38.73
C ASP A 414 26.68 -17.02 -38.92
N ASP A 415 26.26 -18.23 -39.21
CA ASP A 415 27.08 -19.33 -39.69
C ASP A 415 27.58 -18.92 -41.10
N ALA A 416 28.47 -17.92 -41.12
CA ALA A 416 29.16 -17.46 -42.30
C ALA A 416 30.31 -18.44 -42.51
N GLY A 417 30.06 -19.43 -43.36
CA GLY A 417 31.05 -20.37 -43.84
C GLY A 417 32.36 -19.67 -44.18
N GLY A 418 33.47 -20.32 -43.77
CA GLY A 418 34.82 -19.79 -43.88
C GLY A 418 35.12 -19.24 -45.27
N GLY A 419 35.22 -17.91 -45.35
CA GLY A 419 35.91 -17.20 -46.41
C GLY A 419 37.25 -16.73 -45.87
N GLU A 420 38.30 -17.52 -46.10
CA GLU A 420 39.69 -17.05 -45.99
C GLU A 420 39.87 -15.81 -46.87
N ILE A 421 40.09 -14.65 -46.25
CA ILE A 421 40.58 -13.47 -46.95
C ILE A 421 42.11 -13.60 -46.97
N THR A 422 42.64 -14.16 -48.05
CA THR A 422 44.07 -14.09 -48.36
C THR A 422 44.39 -12.67 -48.85
N GLY A 423 45.09 -11.89 -48.03
CA GLY A 423 45.63 -10.61 -48.44
C GLY A 423 46.85 -10.77 -49.36
N PRO A 424 47.04 -9.95 -50.40
CA PRO A 424 48.20 -10.01 -51.26
C PRO A 424 49.43 -9.45 -50.51
N SER A 425 50.40 -10.32 -50.24
CA SER A 425 51.73 -9.94 -49.79
C SER A 425 52.61 -9.69 -51.00
N ASP A 426 52.72 -8.42 -51.42
CA ASP A 426 53.85 -7.95 -52.23
C ASP A 426 54.02 -6.43 -52.04
N LEU A 427 55.00 -6.08 -51.21
CA LEU A 427 55.62 -4.75 -51.14
C LEU A 427 57.01 -4.89 -50.47
N MET A 428 57.90 -5.56 -51.19
CA MET A 428 59.33 -5.28 -51.19
C MET A 428 59.86 -5.49 -52.60
N ASP A 429 59.94 -4.41 -53.36
CA ASP A 429 61.11 -3.99 -54.15
C ASP A 429 60.92 -2.56 -54.65
#